data_AF-A0A210QH36-F1
#
_entry.id   AF-A0A210QH36-F1
#
_cell.length_a   1.000
_cell.length_b   1.000
_cell.length_c   1.000
_cell.angle_alpha   90.00
_cell.angle_beta   90.00
_cell.angle_gamma   90.00
#
_symmetry.space_group_name_H-M   'P 1'
#
loop_
_entity.id
_entity.type
_entity.pdbx_description
1 polymer ?
#
loop_
_entity_poly.entity_id
_entity_poly.type
_entity_poly.pdbx_seq_one_letter_code
_entity_poly.pdbx_strand_id
1 'polypeptide(L)'
;MQTMPTQSGHITAINPRKGSLQGGTQITVSGRGFSSNQFNHFPGTEHLGNKVFFVSKHYVFPCDVIVEKTDTSRIVCITRSGMGQDNYDVKVTVDGTDIPNECRSSSDCQFQPSLTSTPTVSAITPSSGPPGSLLTLKGRIFTSKYGLNASTNGNSNEISRYVSGYSLLRTTLIN
;
A
#
# COMPACT_ATOMS: atom_id res chain seq x y z
N MET A 1 -4.54 -38.90 -14.50
CA MET A 1 -3.92 -38.34 -13.28
C MET A 1 -3.69 -36.87 -13.55
N GLN A 2 -4.50 -36.00 -12.95
CA GLN A 2 -4.46 -34.56 -13.21
C GLN A 2 -3.25 -34.00 -12.49
N THR A 3 -2.23 -33.59 -13.25
CA THR A 3 -1.05 -32.93 -12.69
C THR A 3 -1.50 -31.59 -12.12
N MET A 4 -1.37 -31.41 -10.80
CA MET A 4 -1.52 -30.11 -10.17
C MET A 4 -0.53 -29.14 -10.85
N PRO A 5 -0.92 -27.92 -11.22
CA PRO A 5 0.02 -26.96 -11.77
C PRO A 5 1.14 -26.73 -10.74
N THR A 6 2.39 -26.85 -11.19
CA THR A 6 3.58 -26.58 -10.40
C THR A 6 3.47 -25.15 -9.85
N GLN A 7 3.28 -25.04 -8.53
CA GLN A 7 3.16 -23.75 -7.86
C GLN A 7 4.48 -22.98 -8.03
N SER A 8 4.47 -21.99 -8.91
CA SER A 8 5.70 -21.41 -9.49
C SER A 8 6.30 -20.26 -8.65
N GLY A 9 5.62 -19.84 -7.57
CA GLY A 9 6.06 -18.70 -6.75
C GLY A 9 5.81 -18.88 -5.27
N HIS A 10 6.50 -18.06 -4.46
CA HIS A 10 6.35 -17.99 -3.01
C HIS A 10 6.74 -16.59 -2.52
N ILE A 11 6.22 -16.21 -1.36
CA ILE A 11 6.54 -14.96 -0.67
C ILE A 11 7.54 -15.24 0.44
N THR A 12 8.56 -14.38 0.58
CA THR A 12 9.60 -14.52 1.60
C THR A 12 9.49 -13.49 2.71
N ALA A 13 9.03 -12.28 2.40
CA ALA A 13 8.87 -11.19 3.37
C ALA A 13 8.02 -10.04 2.81
N ILE A 14 7.54 -9.17 3.71
CA ILE A 14 6.99 -7.85 3.39
C ILE A 14 7.72 -6.74 4.15
N ASN A 15 7.82 -5.57 3.53
CA ASN A 15 8.40 -4.39 4.15
C ASN A 15 7.76 -3.09 3.64
N PRO A 16 7.41 -2.12 4.51
CA PRO A 16 7.41 -2.21 5.97
C PRO A 16 6.32 -3.14 6.51
N ARG A 17 6.49 -3.62 7.74
CA ARG A 17 5.49 -4.44 8.45
C ARG A 17 4.49 -3.64 9.27
N LYS A 18 4.64 -2.32 9.32
CA LYS A 18 3.74 -1.41 10.04
C LYS A 18 3.40 -0.23 9.16
N GLY A 19 2.19 0.28 9.28
CA GLY A 19 1.71 1.40 8.47
C GLY A 19 0.46 2.07 9.01
N SER A 20 -0.07 2.99 8.22
CA SER A 20 -1.20 3.83 8.58
C SER A 20 -2.53 3.04 8.57
N LEU A 21 -3.40 3.28 9.54
CA LEU A 21 -4.79 2.79 9.54
C LEU A 21 -5.62 3.38 8.38
N GLN A 22 -5.18 4.53 7.87
CA GLN A 22 -5.84 5.28 6.81
C GLN A 22 -5.34 4.87 5.41
N GLY A 23 -4.61 3.76 5.33
CA GLY A 23 -4.02 3.28 4.09
C GLY A 23 -2.88 4.17 3.61
N GLY A 24 -2.56 4.08 2.32
CA GLY A 24 -1.52 4.90 1.71
C GLY A 24 -0.10 4.48 2.09
N THR A 25 0.08 3.33 2.76
CA THR A 25 1.41 2.79 3.06
C THR A 25 1.86 1.97 1.87
N GLN A 26 2.98 2.35 1.25
CA GLN A 26 3.61 1.54 0.21
C GLN A 26 4.32 0.34 0.84
N ILE A 27 3.94 -0.86 0.42
CA ILE A 27 4.49 -2.14 0.87
C ILE A 27 5.21 -2.79 -0.30
N THR A 28 6.40 -3.30 -0.04
CA THR A 28 7.14 -4.21 -0.91
C THR A 28 6.96 -5.63 -0.39
N VAL A 29 6.38 -6.50 -1.22
CA VAL A 29 6.30 -7.94 -1.03
C VAL A 29 7.46 -8.57 -1.80
N SER A 30 8.35 -9.28 -1.10
CA SER A 30 9.50 -9.97 -1.69
C SER A 30 9.19 -11.45 -1.87
N GLY A 31 9.70 -12.04 -2.94
CA GLY A 31 9.47 -13.44 -3.26
C GLY A 31 10.05 -13.84 -4.60
N ARG A 32 9.48 -14.87 -5.21
CA ARG A 32 9.82 -15.32 -6.57
C ARG A 32 8.56 -15.82 -7.28
N GLY A 33 8.62 -15.88 -8.60
CA GLY A 33 7.54 -16.41 -9.42
C GLY A 33 6.33 -15.48 -9.53
N PHE A 34 6.53 -14.18 -9.30
CA PHE A 34 5.49 -13.18 -9.55
C PHE A 34 5.34 -12.94 -11.04
N SER A 35 4.13 -12.58 -11.47
CA SER A 35 3.87 -12.26 -12.87
C SER A 35 4.61 -10.98 -13.24
N SER A 36 5.30 -10.98 -14.38
CA SER A 36 5.87 -9.76 -14.97
C SER A 36 4.82 -8.94 -15.72
N ASN A 37 3.68 -9.55 -16.07
CA ASN A 37 2.63 -8.93 -16.87
C ASN A 37 1.39 -8.65 -16.00
N GLN A 38 1.13 -7.38 -15.71
CA GLN A 38 -0.02 -6.95 -14.91
C GLN A 38 -1.25 -6.61 -15.76
N PHE A 39 -1.21 -6.86 -17.07
CA PHE A 39 -2.23 -6.42 -17.99
C PHE A 39 -3.52 -7.24 -17.84
N ASN A 40 -4.59 -6.61 -17.33
CA ASN A 40 -5.87 -7.24 -17.04
C ASN A 40 -7.09 -6.38 -17.46
N HIS A 41 -6.94 -5.58 -18.52
CA HIS A 41 -7.95 -4.60 -18.94
C HIS A 41 -9.10 -5.18 -19.80
N PHE A 42 -9.02 -6.44 -20.24
CA PHE A 42 -10.06 -7.04 -21.06
C PHE A 42 -11.02 -7.89 -20.21
N PRO A 43 -12.32 -7.95 -20.56
CA PRO A 43 -13.26 -8.85 -19.89
C PRO A 43 -12.75 -10.30 -19.88
N GLY A 44 -12.77 -10.93 -18.70
CA GLY A 44 -12.27 -12.29 -18.51
C GLY A 44 -10.77 -12.38 -18.19
N THR A 45 -10.04 -11.27 -18.21
CA THR A 45 -8.61 -11.21 -17.83
C THR A 45 -8.39 -10.76 -16.39
N GLU A 46 -9.45 -10.62 -15.59
CA GLU A 46 -9.37 -10.04 -14.24
C GLU A 46 -8.48 -10.85 -13.32
N HIS A 47 -8.29 -12.15 -13.57
CA HIS A 47 -7.42 -13.04 -12.80
C HIS A 47 -5.94 -12.87 -13.11
N LEU A 48 -5.57 -12.24 -14.24
CA LEU A 48 -4.19 -12.03 -14.65
C LEU A 48 -3.47 -11.01 -13.78
N GLY A 49 -2.15 -11.17 -13.71
CA GLY A 49 -1.24 -10.33 -12.94
C GLY A 49 -1.13 -10.76 -11.48
N ASN A 50 -0.46 -9.91 -10.70
CA ASN A 50 -0.30 -10.08 -9.27
C ASN A 50 -1.47 -9.39 -8.56
N LYS A 51 -2.16 -10.10 -7.67
CA LYS A 51 -3.09 -9.49 -6.72
C LYS A 51 -2.62 -9.73 -5.32
N VAL A 52 -2.67 -8.70 -4.49
CA VAL A 52 -2.20 -8.73 -3.11
C VAL A 52 -3.35 -8.38 -2.18
N PHE A 53 -3.52 -9.18 -1.13
CA PHE A 53 -4.51 -9.00 -0.10
C PHE A 53 -3.86 -9.08 1.28
N PHE A 54 -4.38 -8.29 2.21
CA PHE A 54 -4.09 -8.38 3.63
C PHE A 54 -5.31 -8.98 4.32
N VAL A 55 -5.13 -10.14 4.93
CA VAL A 55 -6.20 -10.96 5.47
C VAL A 55 -6.03 -11.11 6.97
N SER A 56 -7.09 -10.82 7.71
CA SER A 56 -7.23 -11.22 9.12
C SER A 56 -8.41 -12.19 9.27
N LYS A 57 -8.75 -12.57 10.50
CA LYS A 57 -9.85 -13.49 10.78
C LYS A 57 -11.21 -13.01 10.25
N HIS A 58 -11.41 -11.69 10.16
CA HIS A 58 -12.70 -11.08 9.86
C HIS A 58 -12.70 -10.20 8.61
N TYR A 59 -11.53 -9.80 8.12
CA TYR A 59 -11.43 -8.77 7.09
C TYR A 59 -10.41 -9.16 6.02
N VAL A 60 -10.72 -8.76 4.79
CA VAL A 60 -9.84 -8.88 3.63
C VAL A 60 -9.73 -7.50 3.01
N PHE A 61 -8.52 -6.96 2.97
CA PHE A 61 -8.23 -5.68 2.34
C PHE A 61 -7.33 -5.89 1.13
N PRO A 62 -7.74 -5.47 -0.08
CA PRO A 62 -6.83 -5.47 -1.22
C PRO A 62 -5.73 -4.43 -1.04
N CYS A 63 -4.55 -4.72 -1.58
CA CYS A 63 -3.44 -3.78 -1.72
C CYS A 63 -3.32 -3.40 -3.21
N ASP A 64 -3.33 -2.11 -3.51
CA ASP A 64 -3.36 -1.61 -4.88
C ASP A 64 -1.95 -1.69 -5.49
N VAL A 65 -1.73 -2.64 -6.41
CA VAL A 65 -0.42 -2.93 -7.01
C VAL A 65 0.05 -1.78 -7.91
N ILE A 66 1.31 -1.39 -7.76
CA ILE A 66 2.03 -0.42 -8.57
C ILE A 66 2.81 -1.19 -9.64
N VAL A 67 2.29 -1.20 -10.87
CA VAL A 67 2.79 -2.02 -11.98
C VAL A 67 4.24 -1.69 -12.31
N GLU A 68 4.60 -0.40 -12.37
CA GLU A 68 5.92 0.08 -12.77
C GLU A 68 7.03 -0.17 -11.74
N LYS A 69 6.66 -0.53 -10.50
CA LYS A 69 7.60 -0.87 -9.42
C LYS A 69 7.64 -2.37 -9.11
N THR A 70 6.85 -3.16 -9.83
CA THR A 70 6.68 -4.60 -9.62
C THR A 70 7.45 -5.39 -10.70
N ASP A 71 8.07 -6.49 -10.30
CA ASP A 71 8.76 -7.43 -11.18
C ASP A 71 8.55 -8.88 -10.71
N THR A 72 9.30 -9.84 -11.27
CA THR A 72 9.15 -11.28 -10.99
C THR A 72 9.58 -11.70 -9.58
N SER A 73 10.20 -10.80 -8.81
CA SER A 73 10.75 -11.04 -7.47
C SER A 73 10.26 -10.08 -6.39
N ARG A 74 9.65 -8.96 -6.78
CA ARG A 74 9.02 -8.02 -5.85
C ARG A 74 7.71 -7.46 -6.40
N ILE A 75 6.69 -7.40 -5.55
CA ILE A 75 5.45 -6.67 -5.81
C ILE A 75 5.44 -5.44 -4.92
N VAL A 76 5.21 -4.28 -5.50
CA VAL A 76 5.02 -3.03 -4.73
C VAL A 76 3.55 -2.66 -4.81
N CYS A 77 2.92 -2.41 -3.65
CA CYS A 77 1.50 -2.07 -3.59
C CYS A 77 1.21 -1.04 -2.49
N ILE A 78 0.05 -0.40 -2.54
CA ILE A 78 -0.39 0.61 -1.57
C ILE A 78 -1.60 0.08 -0.79
N THR A 79 -1.53 0.15 0.54
CA THR A 79 -2.63 -0.28 1.41
C THR A 79 -3.87 0.61 1.27
N ARG A 80 -5.06 0.02 1.39
CA ARG A 80 -6.32 0.77 1.47
C ARG A 80 -6.62 1.24 2.90
N SER A 81 -7.46 2.27 2.99
CA SER A 81 -7.96 2.80 4.27
C SER A 81 -8.96 1.87 4.93
N GLY A 82 -9.09 1.96 6.24
CA GLY A 82 -10.11 1.23 7.01
C GLY A 82 -9.61 -0.09 7.58
N MET A 83 -8.31 -0.38 7.46
CA MET A 83 -7.69 -1.49 8.18
C MET A 83 -7.64 -1.15 9.67
N GLY A 84 -8.26 -1.97 10.51
CA GLY A 84 -8.17 -1.86 11.97
C GLY A 84 -6.79 -2.27 12.50
N GLN A 85 -6.52 -1.96 13.77
CA GLN A 85 -5.27 -2.37 14.44
C GLN A 85 -5.31 -3.87 14.77
N ASP A 86 -4.84 -4.68 13.84
CA ASP A 86 -4.80 -6.15 13.88
C ASP A 86 -3.57 -6.66 13.10
N ASN A 87 -3.31 -7.96 13.17
CA ASN A 87 -2.31 -8.63 12.34
C ASN A 87 -2.97 -9.16 11.07
N TYR A 88 -2.47 -8.71 9.91
CA TYR A 88 -2.95 -9.17 8.62
C TYR A 88 -1.85 -9.96 7.93
N ASP A 89 -2.13 -11.22 7.62
CA ASP A 89 -1.27 -12.03 6.78
C ASP A 89 -1.38 -11.57 5.33
N VAL A 90 -0.26 -11.48 4.63
CA VAL A 90 -0.26 -11.24 3.19
C VAL A 90 -0.75 -12.49 2.46
N LYS A 91 -1.60 -12.31 1.46
CA LYS A 91 -2.02 -13.33 0.50
C LYS A 91 -1.81 -12.78 -0.90
N VAL A 92 -1.13 -13.55 -1.75
CA VAL A 92 -0.91 -13.16 -3.16
C VAL A 92 -1.46 -14.22 -4.09
N THR A 93 -2.09 -13.76 -5.17
CA THR A 93 -2.45 -14.59 -6.32
C THR A 93 -1.67 -14.14 -7.53
N VAL A 94 -1.08 -15.08 -8.26
CA VAL A 94 -0.39 -14.84 -9.54
C VAL A 94 -1.20 -15.52 -10.64
N ASP A 95 -1.72 -14.73 -11.57
CA ASP A 95 -2.53 -15.21 -12.70
C ASP A 95 -3.68 -16.14 -12.26
N GLY A 96 -4.33 -15.79 -11.14
CA GLY A 96 -5.45 -16.53 -10.55
C GLY A 96 -5.06 -17.68 -9.63
N THR A 97 -3.77 -17.97 -9.46
CA THR A 97 -3.28 -19.05 -8.60
C THR A 97 -2.72 -18.49 -7.30
N ASP A 98 -3.21 -18.98 -6.15
CA ASP A 98 -2.66 -18.66 -4.83
C ASP A 98 -1.20 -19.14 -4.73
N ILE A 99 -0.32 -18.32 -4.15
CA ILE A 99 1.07 -18.71 -3.84
C ILE A 99 1.30 -18.73 -2.31
N PRO A 100 2.15 -19.64 -1.80
CA PRO A 100 2.39 -19.80 -0.38
C PRO A 100 3.27 -18.69 0.22
N ASN A 101 3.11 -18.50 1.53
CA ASN A 101 3.99 -17.72 2.37
C ASN A 101 5.12 -18.63 2.90
N GLU A 102 6.34 -18.49 2.38
CA GLU A 102 7.54 -19.21 2.80
C GLU A 102 8.48 -18.28 3.59
N CYS A 103 7.90 -17.64 4.59
CA CYS A 103 8.56 -16.59 5.36
C CYS A 103 9.30 -17.22 6.55
N ARG A 104 10.48 -16.69 6.88
CA ARG A 104 11.32 -17.27 7.95
C ARG A 104 10.60 -17.24 9.32
N SER A 105 9.89 -16.16 9.57
CA SER A 105 8.97 -16.00 10.70
C SER A 105 7.59 -15.62 10.17
N SER A 106 6.52 -16.03 10.85
CA SER A 106 5.16 -15.58 10.51
C SER A 106 5.06 -14.06 10.47
N SER A 107 5.78 -13.38 11.37
CA SER A 107 5.86 -11.93 11.42
C SER A 107 6.40 -11.30 10.14
N ASP A 108 7.27 -12.00 9.39
CA ASP A 108 7.89 -11.44 8.17
C ASP A 108 6.87 -11.24 7.04
N CYS A 109 5.72 -11.91 7.13
CA CYS A 109 4.63 -11.82 6.16
C CYS A 109 3.35 -11.26 6.76
N GLN A 110 3.48 -10.58 7.90
CA GLN A 110 2.39 -9.89 8.57
C GLN A 110 2.54 -8.38 8.51
N PHE A 111 1.44 -7.72 8.18
CA PHE A 111 1.30 -6.28 8.23
C PHE A 111 0.44 -5.88 9.42
N GLN A 112 0.89 -4.89 10.17
CA GLN A 112 0.21 -4.38 11.36
C GLN A 112 -0.01 -2.87 11.25
N PRO A 113 -1.21 -2.44 10.82
CA PRO A 113 -1.63 -1.05 10.89
C PRO A 113 -1.55 -0.50 12.32
N SER A 114 -1.13 0.75 12.49
CA SER A 114 -0.98 1.38 13.81
C SER A 114 -1.29 2.88 13.78
N LEU A 115 -1.89 3.38 14.87
CA LEU A 115 -2.06 4.82 15.12
C LEU A 115 -0.72 5.57 15.11
N THR A 116 0.35 4.97 15.62
CA THR A 116 1.68 5.60 15.63
C THR A 116 2.24 5.76 14.21
N SER A 117 1.83 4.92 13.29
CA SER A 117 2.23 4.98 11.88
C SER A 117 1.20 5.73 11.03
N THR A 118 0.15 6.28 11.64
CA THR A 118 -0.89 7.07 10.97
C THR A 118 -0.59 8.55 11.11
N PRO A 119 -0.36 9.28 10.00
CA PRO A 119 -0.11 10.71 10.07
C PRO A 119 -1.36 11.51 10.46
N THR A 120 -1.18 12.60 11.21
CA THR A 120 -2.23 13.55 11.62
C THR A 120 -1.78 15.00 11.36
N VAL A 121 -2.72 15.92 11.19
CA VAL A 121 -2.64 17.37 10.97
C VAL A 121 -3.59 17.89 12.02
N SER A 122 -3.00 18.57 12.99
CA SER A 122 -3.69 19.15 14.12
C SER A 122 -4.00 20.62 13.91
N ALA A 123 -3.26 21.32 13.05
CA ALA A 123 -3.56 22.71 12.70
C ALA A 123 -3.06 23.10 11.31
N ILE A 124 -3.74 24.07 10.71
CA ILE A 124 -3.37 24.75 9.47
C ILE A 124 -3.41 26.26 9.74
N THR A 125 -2.35 26.99 9.40
CA THR A 125 -2.28 28.43 9.68
C THR A 125 -1.54 29.19 8.57
N PRO A 126 -2.12 30.25 7.98
CA PRO A 126 -3.54 30.65 8.12
C PRO A 126 -4.47 29.60 7.51
N SER A 127 -5.76 29.61 7.84
CA SER A 127 -6.75 28.67 7.26
C SER A 127 -7.14 29.01 5.82
N SER A 128 -6.74 30.19 5.33
CA SER A 128 -7.02 30.70 3.98
C SER A 128 -6.07 31.82 3.62
N GLY A 129 -5.86 32.06 2.33
CA GLY A 129 -5.14 33.21 1.82
C GLY A 129 -5.28 33.36 0.30
N PRO A 130 -4.91 34.51 -0.27
CA PRO A 130 -4.87 34.70 -1.73
C PRO A 130 -3.91 33.70 -2.40
N PRO A 131 -4.00 33.50 -3.73
CA PRO A 131 -3.05 32.67 -4.47
C PRO A 131 -1.59 33.03 -4.16
N GLY A 132 -0.77 32.02 -3.90
CA GLY A 132 0.63 32.19 -3.47
C GLY A 132 0.85 32.28 -1.95
N SER A 133 -0.20 32.23 -1.14
CA SER A 133 -0.08 32.23 0.33
C SER A 133 0.63 30.98 0.85
N LEU A 134 1.58 31.17 1.76
CA LEU A 134 2.25 30.08 2.47
C LEU A 134 1.37 29.60 3.63
N LEU A 135 1.05 28.31 3.63
CA LEU A 135 0.29 27.67 4.71
C LEU A 135 1.24 26.82 5.56
N THR A 136 1.14 26.96 6.88
CA THR A 136 1.85 26.14 7.85
C THR A 136 0.96 25.00 8.29
N LEU A 137 1.41 23.75 8.12
CA LEU A 137 0.74 22.55 8.61
C LEU A 137 1.45 22.06 9.87
N LYS A 138 0.70 21.89 10.97
CA LYS A 138 1.18 21.29 12.21
C LYS A 138 0.51 19.94 12.38
N GLY A 139 1.29 18.91 12.74
CA GLY A 139 0.77 17.56 12.92
C GLY A 139 1.87 16.51 13.04
N ARG A 140 1.46 15.24 13.08
CA ARG A 140 2.33 14.07 12.96
C ARG A 140 2.44 13.72 11.48
N ILE A 141 3.46 14.24 10.78
CA ILE A 141 3.63 14.04 9.34
C ILE A 141 4.96 13.31 9.11
N PHE A 142 4.91 12.10 8.55
CA PHE A 142 6.10 11.30 8.19
C PHE A 142 6.11 10.96 6.70
N THR A 143 6.13 11.97 5.83
CA THR A 143 6.29 11.79 4.39
C THR A 143 7.54 12.50 3.90
N SER A 144 8.17 11.97 2.86
CA SER A 144 9.26 12.65 2.17
C SER A 144 8.81 13.61 1.09
N LYS A 145 7.52 13.57 0.70
CA LYS A 145 6.92 14.39 -0.36
C LYS A 145 5.68 15.11 0.13
N TYR A 146 5.60 16.40 -0.17
CA TYR A 146 4.44 17.25 0.08
C TYR A 146 4.10 17.99 -1.23
N GLY A 147 2.86 17.82 -1.71
CA GLY A 147 2.36 18.43 -2.95
C GLY A 147 2.38 17.52 -4.18
N LEU A 148 1.61 17.92 -5.20
CA LEU A 148 1.45 17.19 -6.47
C LEU A 148 2.71 17.21 -7.36
N ASN A 149 3.63 18.16 -7.11
CA ASN A 149 4.94 18.27 -7.76
C ASN A 149 6.03 18.07 -6.70
N ALA A 150 6.47 16.81 -6.56
CA ALA A 150 7.31 16.31 -5.48
C ALA A 150 8.60 17.11 -5.24
N SER A 151 8.57 18.07 -4.31
CA SER A 151 9.76 18.49 -3.57
C SER A 151 10.01 17.48 -2.45
N THR A 152 11.22 16.91 -2.42
CA THR A 152 11.63 15.91 -1.44
C THR A 152 12.40 16.56 -0.31
N ASN A 153 12.14 16.21 0.96
CA ASN A 153 13.02 16.59 2.07
C ASN A 153 14.24 15.67 2.24
N GLY A 154 14.55 14.84 1.23
CA GLY A 154 15.67 13.89 1.26
C GLY A 154 15.39 12.54 1.94
N ASN A 155 14.14 12.23 2.31
CA ASN A 155 13.75 10.95 2.92
C ASN A 155 13.14 9.96 1.88
N SER A 156 13.21 8.65 2.12
CA SER A 156 12.83 7.58 1.17
C SER A 156 11.40 7.04 1.33
N ASN A 157 10.60 7.52 2.29
CA ASN A 157 9.28 6.97 2.60
C ASN A 157 8.13 7.71 1.87
N GLU A 158 7.24 6.95 1.23
CA GLU A 158 6.15 7.41 0.35
C GLU A 158 4.77 7.31 1.03
N ILE A 159 3.98 8.39 1.06
CA ILE A 159 2.59 8.41 1.56
C ILE A 159 1.68 9.12 0.56
N SER A 160 0.63 8.44 0.09
CA SER A 160 -0.32 8.97 -0.90
C SER A 160 -1.61 9.56 -0.32
N ARG A 161 -1.88 9.47 0.99
CA ARG A 161 -3.13 9.97 1.61
C ARG A 161 -2.93 10.48 3.05
N TYR A 162 -3.73 11.47 3.43
CA TYR A 162 -3.76 12.11 4.75
C TYR A 162 -5.23 12.36 5.18
N VAL A 163 -5.53 12.42 6.50
CA VAL A 163 -6.92 12.54 7.03
C VAL A 163 -7.17 13.85 7.78
N SER A 164 -7.95 14.78 7.21
CA SER A 164 -8.44 15.96 7.95
C SER A 164 -9.85 15.72 8.50
N GLY A 165 -9.96 15.38 9.79
CA GLY A 165 -11.25 15.26 10.49
C GLY A 165 -12.19 14.18 9.94
N TYR A 166 -13.40 14.07 10.51
CA TYR A 166 -14.43 13.07 10.17
C TYR A 166 -15.06 13.23 8.77
N SER A 167 -14.38 13.88 7.83
CA SER A 167 -14.87 14.06 6.46
C SER A 167 -13.72 13.89 5.47
N LEU A 168 -13.90 13.00 4.51
CA LEU A 168 -13.01 12.81 3.35
C LEU A 168 -13.10 14.06 2.46
N LEU A 169 -12.30 15.08 2.72
CA LEU A 169 -12.17 16.21 1.81
C LEU A 169 -11.15 15.88 0.72
N ARG A 170 -11.66 15.76 -0.51
CA ARG A 170 -10.88 15.68 -1.74
C ARG A 170 -10.40 17.09 -2.08
N THR A 171 -9.19 17.46 -1.68
CA THR A 171 -8.59 18.73 -2.10
C THR A 171 -8.01 18.57 -3.51
N THR A 172 -8.72 19.11 -4.50
CA THR A 172 -8.15 19.40 -5.83
C THR A 172 -7.35 20.70 -5.72
N LEU A 173 -6.03 20.62 -5.80
CA LEU A 173 -5.19 21.79 -6.08
C LEU A 173 -5.19 21.98 -7.60
N ILE A 174 -5.84 23.05 -8.05
CA ILE A 174 -5.85 23.52 -9.43
C ILE A 174 -4.61 24.41 -9.61
N ASN A 175 -3.85 24.16 -10.69
CA ASN A 175 -2.83 25.08 -11.19
C ASN A 175 -3.50 26.28 -11.86
#